data_AF-A0A2X2U0Y6-F1
#
_entry.id   AF-A0A2X2U0Y6-F1
#
_cell.length_a   1.000
_cell.length_b   1.000
_cell.length_c   1.000
_cell.angle_alpha   90.00
_cell.angle_beta   90.00
_cell.angle_gamma   90.00
#
_symmetry.space_group_name_H-M   'P 1'
#
loop_
_entity.id
_entity.type
_entity.pdbx_description
1 polymer ?
#
loop_
_entity_poly.entity_id
_entity_poly.type
_entity_poly.pdbx_seq_one_letter_code
_entity_poly.pdbx_strand_id
1 'polypeptide(L)'
;MCVDRKIVSRRIADIQNNLSRLHNNICAMDSLDIQRYPENYETMSTEAALRAEGIACQLRSLLYASASLPKAEYLVKAGEAHSIEVSFENGILKITMPRLLPKKKMRQSSLFLIDPLHAVLDQYIKEHPLPRFRECVVCISHVYDHELPDWCLLDYDNLQQKQILDAIALYVMLDDSGLLCDAYNTTELGDTDGTHIYIMEKSRFAGWLLERENQLKSISDF
;
A
#
# COMPACT_ATOMS: atom_id res chain seq x y z
N MET A 1 -21.03 0.48 -25.00
CA MET A 1 -20.55 0.58 -26.39
C MET A 1 -19.25 -0.20 -26.48
N CYS A 2 -19.16 -1.21 -27.35
CA CYS A 2 -17.94 -2.02 -27.50
C CYS A 2 -16.91 -1.22 -28.29
N VAL A 3 -15.70 -1.06 -27.76
CA VAL A 3 -14.60 -0.34 -28.43
C VAL A 3 -14.16 -1.10 -29.69
N ASP A 4 -13.82 -0.36 -30.75
CA ASP A 4 -13.33 -0.94 -32.01
C ASP A 4 -12.13 -1.87 -31.76
N ARG A 5 -12.22 -3.11 -32.24
CA ARG A 5 -11.18 -4.13 -32.15
C ARG A 5 -9.83 -3.62 -32.66
N LYS A 6 -9.80 -2.75 -33.67
CA LYS A 6 -8.55 -2.14 -34.17
C LYS A 6 -7.88 -1.25 -33.13
N ILE A 7 -8.67 -0.50 -32.35
CA ILE A 7 -8.17 0.35 -31.26
C ILE A 7 -7.63 -0.52 -30.12
N VAL A 8 -8.34 -1.59 -29.77
CA VAL A 8 -7.89 -2.57 -28.76
C VAL A 8 -6.56 -3.19 -29.19
N SER A 9 -6.46 -3.71 -30.42
CA SER A 9 -5.21 -4.33 -30.92
C SER A 9 -4.04 -3.36 -30.92
N ARG A 10 -4.25 -2.09 -31.31
CA ARG A 10 -3.21 -1.06 -31.26
C ARG A 10 -2.72 -0.81 -29.83
N ARG A 11 -3.64 -0.66 -28.87
CA ARG A 11 -3.29 -0.47 -27.45
C ARG A 11 -2.53 -1.67 -26.88
N ILE A 12 -2.92 -2.88 -27.26
CA ILE A 12 -2.20 -4.11 -26.86
C ILE A 12 -0.76 -4.09 -27.43
N ALA A 13 -0.57 -3.71 -28.69
CA ALA A 13 0.75 -3.60 -29.28
C ALA A 13 1.64 -2.56 -28.57
N ASP A 14 1.07 -1.41 -28.19
CA ASP A 14 1.77 -0.38 -27.42
C ASP A 14 2.18 -0.90 -26.01
N ILE A 15 1.31 -1.67 -25.35
CA ILE A 15 1.62 -2.32 -24.06
C ILE A 15 2.72 -3.37 -24.23
N GLN A 16 2.66 -4.20 -25.28
CA GLN A 16 3.69 -5.21 -25.58
C GLN A 16 5.06 -4.56 -25.79
N ASN A 17 5.13 -3.45 -26.53
CA ASN A 17 6.39 -2.71 -26.71
C ASN A 17 6.96 -2.23 -25.37
N ASN A 18 6.12 -1.65 -24.51
CA ASN A 18 6.55 -1.22 -23.18
C ASN A 18 6.98 -2.39 -22.29
N LEU A 19 6.31 -3.53 -22.36
CA LEU A 19 6.72 -4.76 -21.67
C LEU A 19 8.11 -5.23 -22.11
N SER A 20 8.38 -5.27 -23.42
CA SER A 20 9.71 -5.64 -23.92
C SER A 20 10.80 -4.69 -23.43
N ARG A 21 10.52 -3.38 -23.38
CA ARG A 21 11.46 -2.39 -22.83
C ARG A 21 11.66 -2.55 -21.33
N LEU A 22 10.60 -2.86 -20.58
CA LEU A 22 10.69 -3.14 -19.15
C LEU A 22 11.57 -4.37 -18.90
N HIS A 23 11.34 -5.44 -19.65
CA HIS A 23 12.15 -6.66 -19.58
C HIS A 23 13.63 -6.36 -19.82
N ASN A 24 13.95 -5.61 -20.88
CA ASN A 24 15.33 -5.21 -21.17
C ASN A 24 15.95 -4.39 -20.03
N ASN A 25 15.21 -3.46 -19.42
CA ASN A 25 15.70 -2.69 -18.28
C ASN A 25 15.98 -3.60 -17.07
N ILE A 26 15.09 -4.56 -16.77
CA ILE A 26 15.28 -5.51 -15.66
C ILE A 26 16.50 -6.41 -15.90
N CYS A 27 16.69 -6.93 -17.11
CA CYS A 27 17.89 -7.72 -17.45
C CYS A 27 19.18 -6.89 -17.34
N ALA A 28 19.12 -5.61 -17.71
CA ALA A 28 20.25 -4.71 -17.55
C ALA A 28 20.53 -4.41 -16.06
N MET A 29 19.50 -4.28 -15.21
CA MET A 29 19.65 -4.15 -13.75
C MET A 29 20.39 -5.34 -13.14
N ASP A 30 20.03 -6.55 -13.54
CA ASP A 30 20.65 -7.79 -13.03
C ASP A 30 22.14 -7.92 -13.40
N SER A 31 22.52 -7.38 -14.56
CA SER A 31 23.90 -7.43 -15.06
C SER A 31 24.78 -6.24 -14.65
N LEU A 32 24.20 -5.20 -14.05
CA LEU A 32 24.91 -3.99 -13.63
C LEU A 32 25.43 -4.10 -12.21
N ASP A 33 26.73 -3.86 -12.04
CA ASP A 33 27.35 -3.75 -10.73
C ASP A 33 26.93 -2.44 -10.04
N ILE A 34 26.04 -2.57 -9.05
CA ILE A 34 25.48 -1.46 -8.27
C ILE A 34 26.58 -0.68 -7.54
N GLN A 35 27.63 -1.34 -7.06
CA GLN A 35 28.72 -0.68 -6.32
C GLN A 35 29.59 0.17 -7.25
N ARG A 36 29.76 -0.29 -8.49
CA ARG A 36 30.59 0.39 -9.49
C ARG A 36 29.87 1.52 -10.22
N TYR A 37 28.56 1.39 -10.44
CA TYR A 37 27.77 2.35 -11.22
C TYR A 37 26.43 2.71 -10.55
N PRO A 38 26.44 3.30 -9.34
CA PRO A 38 25.22 3.55 -8.57
C PRO A 38 24.24 4.51 -9.26
N GLU A 39 24.72 5.59 -9.88
CA GLU A 39 23.86 6.57 -10.58
C GLU A 39 23.17 5.96 -11.81
N ASN A 40 23.86 5.09 -12.54
CA ASN A 40 23.29 4.39 -13.70
C ASN A 40 22.21 3.40 -13.24
N TYR A 41 22.46 2.70 -12.14
CA TYR A 41 21.48 1.78 -11.56
C TYR A 41 20.25 2.54 -11.06
N GLU A 42 20.42 3.66 -10.35
CA GLU A 42 19.32 4.53 -9.91
C GLU A 42 18.46 5.01 -11.08
N THR A 43 19.09 5.52 -12.14
CA THR A 43 18.37 6.01 -13.33
C THR A 43 17.56 4.89 -13.98
N MET A 44 18.18 3.74 -14.23
CA MET A 44 17.54 2.62 -14.91
C MET A 44 16.44 1.95 -14.07
N SER A 45 16.67 1.76 -12.77
CA SER A 45 15.66 1.23 -11.85
C SER A 45 14.46 2.17 -11.74
N THR A 46 14.70 3.48 -11.70
CA THR A 46 13.63 4.49 -11.75
C THR A 46 12.82 4.39 -13.04
N GLU A 47 13.48 4.31 -14.20
CA GLU A 47 12.79 4.14 -15.48
C GLU A 47 12.01 2.83 -15.57
N ALA A 48 12.53 1.74 -15.01
CA ALA A 48 11.84 0.45 -14.95
C ALA A 48 10.58 0.54 -14.10
N ALA A 49 10.67 1.12 -12.90
CA ALA A 49 9.54 1.31 -11.99
C ALA A 49 8.44 2.18 -12.63
N LEU A 50 8.79 3.35 -13.17
CA LEU A 50 7.84 4.24 -13.84
C LEU A 50 7.18 3.57 -15.06
N ARG A 51 7.93 2.73 -15.80
CA ARG A 51 7.38 1.98 -16.92
C ARG A 51 6.36 0.93 -16.46
N ALA A 52 6.64 0.24 -15.35
CA ALA A 52 5.70 -0.72 -14.75
C ALA A 52 4.40 -0.02 -14.31
N GLU A 53 4.48 1.16 -13.68
CA GLU A 53 3.30 1.98 -13.35
C GLU A 53 2.48 2.35 -14.59
N GLY A 54 3.17 2.77 -15.66
CA GLY A 54 2.54 3.10 -16.94
C GLY A 54 1.81 1.91 -17.56
N ILE A 55 2.43 0.72 -17.56
CA ILE A 55 1.83 -0.52 -18.07
C ILE A 55 0.58 -0.88 -17.25
N ALA A 56 0.64 -0.80 -15.92
CA ALA A 56 -0.51 -1.07 -15.06
C ALA A 56 -1.69 -0.14 -15.37
N CYS A 57 -1.43 1.17 -15.53
CA CYS A 57 -2.43 2.15 -15.93
C CYS A 57 -3.03 1.87 -17.31
N GLN A 58 -2.20 1.50 -18.30
CA GLN A 58 -2.65 1.19 -19.66
C GLN A 58 -3.54 -0.05 -19.69
N LEU A 59 -3.16 -1.12 -18.98
CA LEU A 59 -3.95 -2.35 -18.87
C LEU A 59 -5.29 -2.09 -18.18
N ARG A 60 -5.30 -1.33 -17.08
CA ARG A 60 -6.52 -0.93 -16.38
C ARG A 60 -7.46 -0.12 -17.27
N SER A 61 -6.91 0.86 -18.00
CA SER A 61 -7.70 1.65 -18.96
C SER A 61 -8.28 0.78 -20.08
N LEU A 62 -7.50 -0.17 -20.60
CA LEU A 62 -7.95 -1.09 -21.63
C LEU A 62 -9.08 -1.99 -21.11
N LEU A 63 -8.96 -2.50 -19.89
CA LEU A 63 -10.00 -3.32 -19.24
C LEU A 63 -11.33 -2.55 -19.15
N TYR A 64 -11.32 -1.33 -18.61
CA TYR A 64 -12.53 -0.50 -18.50
C TYR A 64 -13.15 -0.14 -19.87
N ALA A 65 -12.32 -0.08 -20.92
CA ALA A 65 -12.78 0.24 -22.25
C ALA A 65 -13.34 -0.99 -23.01
N SER A 66 -12.92 -2.20 -22.66
CA SER A 66 -13.17 -3.41 -23.45
C SER A 66 -13.94 -4.53 -22.74
N ALA A 67 -14.09 -4.45 -21.42
CA ALA A 67 -14.80 -5.44 -20.61
C ALA A 67 -15.98 -4.82 -19.86
N SER A 68 -16.90 -5.67 -19.40
CA SER A 68 -18.06 -5.28 -18.59
C SER A 68 -17.83 -5.38 -17.08
N LEU A 69 -16.59 -5.60 -16.66
CA LEU A 69 -16.24 -5.71 -15.24
C LEU A 69 -16.52 -4.37 -14.53
N PRO A 70 -17.35 -4.33 -13.46
CA PRO A 70 -17.57 -3.12 -12.69
C PRO A 70 -16.26 -2.59 -12.09
N LYS A 71 -16.06 -1.26 -12.11
CA LYS A 71 -14.86 -0.62 -11.54
C LYS A 71 -14.62 -1.06 -10.09
N ALA A 72 -15.66 -1.12 -9.27
CA ALA A 72 -15.56 -1.53 -7.87
C ALA A 72 -15.01 -2.95 -7.70
N GLU A 73 -15.46 -3.90 -8.53
CA GLU A 73 -14.98 -5.29 -8.48
C GLU A 73 -13.51 -5.41 -8.89
N TYR A 74 -13.08 -4.60 -9.87
CA TYR A 74 -11.66 -4.53 -10.22
C TYR A 74 -10.82 -3.95 -9.07
N LEU A 75 -11.30 -2.90 -8.41
CA LEU A 75 -10.54 -2.22 -7.36
C LEU A 75 -10.28 -3.11 -6.13
N VAL A 76 -11.22 -4.00 -5.80
CA VAL A 76 -10.99 -5.06 -4.79
C VAL A 76 -9.81 -5.93 -5.19
N LYS A 77 -9.83 -6.48 -6.41
CA LYS A 77 -8.75 -7.33 -6.95
C LYS A 77 -7.42 -6.59 -7.03
N ALA A 78 -7.47 -5.28 -7.31
CA ALA A 78 -6.28 -4.43 -7.26
C ALA A 78 -5.75 -4.29 -5.83
N GLY A 79 -6.62 -4.18 -4.82
CA GLY A 79 -6.25 -4.18 -3.41
C GLY A 79 -5.55 -5.47 -3.00
N GLU A 80 -6.07 -6.63 -3.39
CA GLU A 80 -5.42 -7.93 -3.19
C GLU A 80 -4.03 -7.97 -3.83
N ALA A 81 -3.90 -7.50 -5.08
CA ALA A 81 -2.61 -7.42 -5.76
C ALA A 81 -1.64 -6.42 -5.11
N HIS A 82 -2.14 -5.47 -4.33
CA HIS A 82 -1.36 -4.54 -3.52
C HIS A 82 -1.06 -5.09 -2.12
N SER A 83 -1.50 -6.31 -1.79
CA SER A 83 -1.42 -6.87 -0.43
C SER A 83 -2.13 -6.00 0.60
N ILE A 84 -3.27 -5.42 0.21
CA ILE A 84 -4.17 -4.72 1.12
C ILE A 84 -5.07 -5.76 1.79
N GLU A 85 -4.94 -5.89 3.10
CA GLU A 85 -5.72 -6.84 3.89
C GLU A 85 -6.41 -6.12 5.04
N VAL A 86 -7.62 -6.54 5.38
CA VAL A 86 -8.40 -5.98 6.49
C VAL A 86 -8.86 -7.14 7.36
N SER A 87 -8.70 -6.99 8.67
CA SER A 87 -9.16 -7.95 9.67
C SER A 87 -9.62 -7.23 10.93
N PHE A 88 -10.59 -7.80 11.64
CA PHE A 88 -11.09 -7.27 12.90
C PHE A 88 -11.24 -8.38 13.92
N GLU A 89 -10.36 -8.37 14.92
CA GLU A 89 -10.25 -9.44 15.90
C GLU A 89 -10.02 -8.84 17.28
N ASN A 90 -10.70 -9.39 18.30
CA ASN A 90 -10.52 -9.00 19.71
C ASN A 90 -10.60 -7.47 19.96
N GLY A 91 -11.49 -6.79 19.23
CA GLY A 91 -11.71 -5.34 19.34
C GLY A 91 -10.66 -4.49 18.61
N ILE A 92 -9.84 -5.08 17.75
CA ILE A 92 -8.76 -4.42 17.02
C ILE A 92 -8.98 -4.60 15.52
N LEU A 93 -9.15 -3.49 14.81
CA LEU A 93 -9.10 -3.46 13.36
C LEU A 93 -7.63 -3.40 12.94
N LYS A 94 -7.19 -4.31 12.09
CA LYS A 94 -5.87 -4.31 11.45
C LYS A 94 -6.05 -4.16 9.95
N ILE A 95 -5.32 -3.20 9.38
CA ILE A 95 -5.21 -2.98 7.93
C ILE A 95 -3.74 -3.12 7.56
N THR A 96 -3.43 -4.07 6.69
CA THR A 96 -2.10 -4.26 6.10
C THR A 96 -2.07 -3.56 4.75
N MET A 97 -0.99 -2.82 4.47
CA MET A 97 -0.78 -2.07 3.24
C MET A 97 0.65 -2.28 2.74
N PRO A 98 0.92 -2.16 1.44
CA PRO A 98 2.28 -2.25 0.92
C PRO A 98 3.10 -1.01 1.32
N ARG A 99 4.42 -1.13 1.33
CA ARG A 99 5.37 -0.02 1.57
C ARG A 99 5.47 0.90 0.34
N LEU A 100 4.36 1.57 0.02
CA LEU A 100 4.23 2.48 -1.13
C LEU A 100 3.76 3.88 -0.70
N LEU A 101 3.92 4.23 0.57
CA LEU A 101 3.55 5.56 1.07
C LEU A 101 4.52 6.61 0.53
N PRO A 102 4.03 7.68 -0.12
CA PRO A 102 4.91 8.68 -0.70
C PRO A 102 5.60 9.49 0.40
N LYS A 103 6.84 9.92 0.13
CA LYS A 103 7.57 10.84 1.01
C LYS A 103 6.83 12.18 1.08
N LYS A 104 6.84 12.85 2.24
CA LYS A 104 6.11 14.11 2.44
C LYS A 104 6.41 15.21 1.42
N LYS A 105 7.66 15.28 0.94
CA LYS A 105 8.13 16.29 -0.01
C LYS A 105 7.77 15.99 -1.47
N MET A 106 7.35 14.77 -1.80
CA MET A 106 6.96 14.40 -3.15
C MET A 106 5.45 14.49 -3.31
N ARG A 107 4.98 15.33 -4.24
CA ARG A 107 3.56 15.40 -4.65
C ARG A 107 3.22 14.22 -5.58
N GLN A 108 3.50 13.00 -5.15
CA GLN A 108 2.99 11.82 -5.85
C GLN A 108 1.55 11.58 -5.40
N SER A 109 0.73 11.20 -6.37
CA SER A 109 -0.68 10.96 -6.15
C SER A 109 -0.87 9.61 -5.48
N SER A 110 -1.26 9.58 -4.21
CA SER A 110 -1.63 8.37 -3.47
C SER A 110 -2.89 7.67 -4.03
N LEU A 111 -3.48 8.18 -5.12
CA LEU A 111 -4.64 7.58 -5.80
C LEU A 111 -4.42 6.10 -6.14
N PHE A 112 -3.17 5.68 -6.38
CA PHE A 112 -2.85 4.28 -6.67
C PHE A 112 -3.24 3.33 -5.53
N LEU A 113 -3.16 3.78 -4.27
CA LEU A 113 -3.52 2.98 -3.09
C LEU A 113 -4.90 3.33 -2.53
N ILE A 114 -5.33 4.59 -2.65
CA ILE A 114 -6.56 5.07 -2.03
C ILE A 114 -7.82 4.45 -2.65
N ASP A 115 -7.92 4.41 -3.99
CA ASP A 115 -9.08 3.81 -4.67
C ASP A 115 -9.24 2.31 -4.33
N PRO A 116 -8.17 1.48 -4.39
CA PRO A 116 -8.22 0.10 -3.92
C PRO A 116 -8.55 -0.05 -2.43
N LEU A 117 -7.97 0.79 -1.56
CA LEU A 117 -8.24 0.77 -0.13
C LEU A 117 -9.73 0.99 0.18
N HIS A 118 -10.35 2.00 -0.44
CA HIS A 118 -11.80 2.22 -0.31
C HIS A 118 -12.61 0.99 -0.73
N ALA A 119 -12.25 0.38 -1.87
CA ALA A 119 -12.97 -0.78 -2.38
C ALA A 119 -12.86 -2.01 -1.45
N VAL A 120 -11.67 -2.25 -0.89
CA VAL A 120 -11.46 -3.35 0.07
C VAL A 120 -12.23 -3.11 1.37
N LEU A 121 -12.20 -1.88 1.92
CA LEU A 121 -12.96 -1.51 3.12
C LEU A 121 -14.49 -1.60 2.89
N ASP A 122 -14.96 -1.09 1.75
CA ASP A 122 -16.36 -1.18 1.33
C ASP A 122 -16.86 -2.63 1.27
N GLN A 123 -16.03 -3.54 0.75
CA GLN A 123 -16.38 -4.95 0.69
C GLN A 123 -16.33 -5.58 2.09
N TYR A 124 -15.25 -5.36 2.83
CA TYR A 124 -15.05 -5.94 4.15
C TYR A 124 -16.23 -5.63 5.09
N ILE A 125 -16.69 -4.38 5.13
CA ILE A 125 -17.77 -3.96 6.04
C ILE A 125 -19.13 -4.56 5.71
N LYS A 126 -19.38 -4.92 4.44
CA LYS A 126 -20.60 -5.61 4.05
C LYS A 126 -20.66 -7.03 4.62
N GLU A 127 -19.50 -7.67 4.75
CA GLU A 127 -19.37 -9.05 5.23
C GLU A 127 -19.12 -9.09 6.75
N HIS A 128 -18.45 -8.06 7.28
CA HIS A 128 -18.01 -7.94 8.66
C HIS A 128 -18.35 -6.56 9.22
N PRO A 129 -19.53 -6.39 9.88
CA PRO A 129 -19.90 -5.13 10.48
C PRO A 129 -18.85 -4.64 11.47
N LEU A 130 -18.29 -3.46 11.22
CA LEU A 130 -17.31 -2.81 12.08
C LEU A 130 -17.98 -1.84 13.05
N PRO A 131 -17.49 -1.70 14.29
CA PRO A 131 -17.91 -0.62 15.16
C PRO A 131 -17.45 0.72 14.59
N ARG A 132 -18.25 1.77 14.83
CA ARG A 132 -17.77 3.14 14.65
C ARG A 132 -17.16 3.62 15.97
N PHE A 133 -15.85 3.67 16.00
CA PHE A 133 -15.10 4.11 17.17
C PHE A 133 -15.38 5.59 17.45
N ARG A 134 -15.77 5.89 18.69
CA ARG A 134 -15.93 7.26 19.17
C ARG A 134 -14.62 7.81 19.71
N GLU A 135 -13.97 7.04 20.58
CA GLU A 135 -12.68 7.35 21.18
C GLU A 135 -11.75 6.18 20.90
N CYS A 136 -10.71 6.41 20.10
CA CYS A 136 -9.82 5.34 19.66
C CYS A 136 -8.35 5.77 19.67
N VAL A 137 -7.51 4.76 19.54
CA VAL A 137 -6.10 4.93 19.23
C VAL A 137 -5.86 4.36 17.84
N VAL A 138 -5.25 5.15 16.97
CA VAL A 138 -4.72 4.73 15.68
C VAL A 138 -3.24 4.45 15.84
N CYS A 139 -2.84 3.20 15.64
CA CYS A 139 -1.45 2.79 15.69
C CYS A 139 -0.96 2.52 14.27
N ILE A 140 0.13 3.15 13.86
CA ILE A 140 0.75 2.93 12.55
C ILE A 140 2.13 2.33 12.79
N SER A 141 2.37 1.16 12.20
CA SER A 141 3.65 0.49 12.20
C SER A 141 4.17 0.38 10.78
N HIS A 142 5.35 0.94 10.54
CA HIS A 142 6.10 0.70 9.30
C HIS A 142 7.07 -0.45 9.54
N VAL A 143 6.86 -1.54 8.81
CA VAL A 143 7.71 -2.73 8.85
C VAL A 143 8.66 -2.66 7.68
N TYR A 144 9.95 -2.80 7.98
CA TYR A 144 11.01 -2.86 7.00
C TYR A 144 11.63 -4.25 7.00
N ASP A 145 11.84 -4.79 5.81
CA ASP A 145 12.52 -6.07 5.61
C ASP A 145 13.94 -6.01 6.20
N HIS A 146 14.33 -7.04 6.96
CA HIS A 146 15.66 -7.17 7.56
C HIS A 146 16.78 -7.18 6.52
N GLU A 147 16.49 -7.55 5.28
CA GLU A 147 17.44 -7.56 4.17
C GLU A 147 17.76 -6.16 3.65
N LEU A 148 16.98 -5.13 4.05
CA LEU A 148 17.18 -3.77 3.60
C LEU A 148 18.30 -3.06 4.39
N PRO A 149 19.12 -2.24 3.71
CA PRO A 149 20.09 -1.39 4.38
C PRO A 149 19.44 -0.36 5.32
N ASP A 150 20.11 -0.01 6.42
CA ASP A 150 19.64 0.95 7.42
C ASP A 150 19.19 2.31 6.84
N TRP A 151 19.84 2.79 5.77
CA TRP A 151 19.48 4.07 5.14
C TRP A 151 18.13 4.03 4.41
N CYS A 152 17.57 2.85 4.16
CA CYS A 152 16.22 2.67 3.62
C CYS A 152 15.13 2.86 4.67
N LEU A 153 15.48 2.82 5.96
CA LEU A 153 14.56 3.05 7.08
C LEU A 153 14.18 4.53 7.10
N LEU A 154 12.94 4.82 6.72
CA LEU A 154 12.40 6.18 6.80
C LEU A 154 11.70 6.36 8.14
N ASP A 155 11.97 7.49 8.78
CA ASP A 155 11.17 7.94 9.91
C ASP A 155 9.71 8.12 9.48
N TYR A 156 8.77 7.75 10.36
CA TYR A 156 7.34 7.82 10.09
C TYR A 156 6.88 9.25 9.74
N ASP A 157 7.55 10.28 10.26
CA ASP A 157 7.25 11.68 9.99
C ASP A 157 7.61 12.09 8.55
N ASN A 158 8.38 11.30 7.82
CA ASN A 158 8.71 11.51 6.42
C ASN A 158 7.70 10.87 5.45
N LEU A 159 6.72 10.10 5.95
CA LEU A 159 5.70 9.43 5.15
C LEU A 159 4.36 10.21 5.13
N GLN A 160 3.70 10.24 3.97
CA GLN A 160 2.36 10.81 3.82
C GLN A 160 1.30 9.78 4.25
N GLN A 161 0.90 9.85 5.51
CA GLN A 161 -0.12 8.94 6.08
C GLN A 161 -1.54 9.53 6.02
N LYS A 162 -1.67 10.86 5.93
CA LYS A 162 -2.96 11.56 6.13
C LYS A 162 -4.08 11.06 5.23
N GLN A 163 -3.84 10.97 3.92
CA GLN A 163 -4.92 10.58 2.99
C GLN A 163 -5.44 9.16 3.25
N ILE A 164 -4.58 8.26 3.70
CA ILE A 164 -4.97 6.89 4.05
C ILE A 164 -5.75 6.88 5.35
N LEU A 165 -5.33 7.66 6.34
CA LEU A 165 -6.06 7.81 7.59
C LEU A 165 -7.45 8.43 7.36
N ASP A 166 -7.54 9.49 6.56
CA ASP A 166 -8.80 10.12 6.17
C ASP A 166 -9.73 9.10 5.47
N ALA A 167 -9.17 8.25 4.59
CA ALA A 167 -9.91 7.19 3.91
C ALA A 167 -10.44 6.13 4.89
N ILE A 168 -9.62 5.69 5.85
CA ILE A 168 -10.01 4.68 6.85
C ILE A 168 -11.03 5.27 7.84
N ALA A 169 -10.80 6.50 8.31
CA ALA A 169 -11.66 7.18 9.27
C ALA A 169 -13.11 7.27 8.80
N LEU A 170 -13.33 7.51 7.51
CA LEU A 170 -14.66 7.54 6.88
C LEU A 170 -15.51 6.30 7.19
N TYR A 171 -14.86 5.14 7.34
CA TYR A 171 -15.52 3.86 7.56
C TYR A 171 -15.75 3.53 9.02
N VAL A 172 -14.76 3.83 9.87
CA VAL A 172 -14.66 3.22 11.19
C VAL A 172 -14.66 4.23 12.33
N MET A 173 -14.63 5.53 12.05
CA MET A 173 -14.65 6.57 13.09
C MET A 173 -15.96 7.35 13.06
N LEU A 174 -16.44 7.75 14.24
CA LEU A 174 -17.51 8.74 14.35
C LEU A 174 -16.97 10.17 14.18
N ASP A 175 -15.74 10.40 14.64
CA ASP A 175 -15.05 11.68 14.65
C ASP A 175 -13.55 11.39 14.66
N ASP A 176 -12.82 11.96 13.70
CA ASP A 176 -11.37 11.78 13.50
C ASP A 176 -10.55 12.92 14.14
N SER A 177 -11.19 13.78 14.94
CA SER A 177 -10.52 14.87 15.63
C SER A 177 -9.52 14.34 16.66
N GLY A 178 -8.40 15.05 16.78
CA GLY A 178 -7.34 14.73 17.74
C GLY A 178 -7.75 14.84 19.22
N LEU A 179 -8.99 15.25 19.53
CA LEU A 179 -9.53 15.19 20.89
C LEU A 179 -9.97 13.77 21.26
N LEU A 180 -10.46 13.02 20.27
CA LEU A 180 -11.06 11.70 20.46
C LEU A 180 -10.17 10.57 19.92
N CYS A 181 -9.32 10.90 18.94
CA CYS A 181 -8.41 9.98 18.28
C CYS A 181 -6.96 10.26 18.70
N ASP A 182 -6.38 9.33 19.46
CA ASP A 182 -4.94 9.36 19.78
C ASP A 182 -4.15 8.64 18.67
N ALA A 183 -2.92 9.07 18.41
CA ALA A 183 -2.06 8.45 17.40
C ALA A 183 -0.78 7.89 18.02
N TYR A 184 -0.44 6.65 17.67
CA TYR A 184 0.82 5.98 18.01
C TYR A 184 1.54 5.59 16.72
N ASN A 185 2.81 5.95 16.59
CA ASN A 185 3.62 5.61 15.42
C ASN A 185 4.84 4.81 15.86
N THR A 186 5.16 3.76 15.10
CA THR A 186 6.35 2.94 15.32
C THR A 186 6.95 2.49 14.00
N THR A 187 8.23 2.14 14.05
CA THR A 187 8.99 1.52 12.97
C THR A 187 9.61 0.25 13.52
N GLU A 188 9.53 -0.85 12.77
CA GLU A 188 10.09 -2.13 13.18
C GLU A 188 10.70 -2.87 11.99
N LEU A 189 11.58 -3.82 12.31
CA LEU A 189 12.11 -4.78 11.34
C LEU A 189 11.21 -6.03 11.34
N GLY A 190 10.99 -6.62 10.17
CA GLY A 190 10.14 -7.79 10.00
C GLY A 190 10.39 -8.49 8.68
N ASP A 191 9.76 -9.64 8.45
CA ASP A 191 10.03 -10.50 7.29
C ASP A 191 9.52 -9.93 5.95
N THR A 192 8.67 -8.91 5.98
CA THR A 192 8.07 -8.35 4.78
C THR A 192 7.80 -6.86 4.96
N ASP A 193 8.26 -6.08 3.98
CA ASP A 193 8.00 -4.64 3.88
C ASP A 193 6.50 -4.34 3.88
N GLY A 194 6.06 -3.42 4.76
CA GLY A 194 4.65 -3.08 4.84
C GLY A 194 4.34 -1.90 5.75
N THR A 195 3.10 -1.44 5.67
CA THR A 195 2.51 -0.54 6.65
C THR A 195 1.30 -1.22 7.27
N HIS A 196 1.33 -1.37 8.59
CA HIS A 196 0.23 -1.92 9.36
C HIS A 196 -0.44 -0.81 10.15
N ILE A 197 -1.75 -0.68 9.99
CA ILE A 197 -2.58 0.29 10.69
C ILE A 197 -3.51 -0.48 11.60
N TYR A 198 -3.50 -0.13 12.88
CA TYR A 198 -4.36 -0.73 13.90
C TYR A 198 -5.27 0.33 14.48
N ILE A 199 -6.56 0.03 14.63
CA ILE A 199 -7.54 0.92 15.24
C ILE A 199 -8.30 0.15 16.32
N MET A 200 -8.33 0.73 17.52
CA MET A 200 -8.95 0.10 18.69
C MET A 200 -9.43 1.14 19.68
N GLU A 201 -10.32 0.76 20.60
CA GLU A 201 -10.71 1.62 21.72
C GLU A 201 -9.51 1.93 22.62
N LYS A 202 -9.51 3.11 23.26
CA LYS A 202 -8.44 3.53 24.18
C LYS A 202 -8.19 2.54 25.32
N SER A 203 -9.25 1.88 25.79
CA SER A 203 -9.20 0.83 26.82
C SER A 203 -8.37 -0.40 26.40
N ARG A 204 -8.32 -0.72 25.10
CA ARG A 204 -7.62 -1.89 24.56
C ARG A 204 -6.14 -1.63 24.30
N PHE A 205 -5.76 -0.36 24.11
CA PHE A 205 -4.42 0.04 23.68
C PHE A 205 -3.28 -0.50 24.57
N ALA A 206 -3.43 -0.39 25.90
CA ALA A 206 -2.39 -0.87 26.82
C ALA A 206 -2.14 -2.38 26.71
N GLY A 207 -3.20 -3.17 26.53
CA GLY A 207 -3.07 -4.61 26.33
C GLY A 207 -2.40 -4.97 25.00
N TRP A 208 -2.79 -4.27 23.92
CA TRP A 208 -2.18 -4.45 22.61
C TRP A 208 -0.68 -4.10 22.60
N LEU A 209 -0.27 -3.04 23.31
CA LEU A 209 1.14 -2.64 23.40
C LEU A 209 1.99 -3.73 24.08
N LEU A 210 1.49 -4.31 25.17
CA LEU A 210 2.16 -5.41 25.89
C LEU A 210 2.27 -6.68 25.03
N GLU A 211 1.20 -7.04 24.32
CA GLU A 211 1.18 -8.18 23.39
C GLU A 211 2.25 -7.99 22.30
N ARG A 212 2.38 -6.77 21.77
CA ARG A 212 3.35 -6.42 20.73
C ARG A 212 4.80 -6.45 21.22
N GLU A 213 5.08 -5.89 22.39
CA GLU A 213 6.43 -5.91 22.98
C GLU A 213 6.93 -7.34 23.19
N ASN A 214 6.05 -8.25 23.61
CA ASN A 214 6.39 -9.65 23.78
C ASN A 214 6.68 -10.34 22.44
N GLN A 215 5.92 -10.02 21.38
CA GLN A 215 6.16 -10.53 20.04
C GLN A 215 7.51 -10.05 19.49
N LEU A 216 7.82 -8.76 19.60
CA LEU A 216 9.09 -8.20 19.11
C LEU A 216 10.31 -8.79 19.85
N LYS A 217 10.23 -8.96 21.18
CA LYS A 217 11.29 -9.63 21.95
C LYS A 217 11.49 -11.09 21.52
N SER A 218 10.41 -11.79 21.22
CA SER A 218 10.50 -13.18 20.75
C SER A 218 11.12 -13.32 19.36
N ILE A 219 11.08 -12.26 18.54
CA ILE A 219 11.69 -12.20 17.20
C ILE A 219 13.16 -11.78 17.29
N SER A 220 13.52 -10.86 18.21
CA SER A 220 14.90 -10.40 18.38
C SER A 220 15.85 -11.42 19.02
N ASP A 221 15.31 -12.52 19.56
CA ASP A 221 16.09 -13.61 20.18
C ASP A 221 16.54 -14.68 19.14
N PHE A 222 16.32 -14.46 17.85
CA PHE A 222 16.78 -15.29 16.73
C PHE A 222 17.82 -14.56 15.87
#